data_AF-A0A961IV35-F1
#
_entry.id   AF-A0A961IV35-F1
#
_cell.length_a   1.000
_cell.length_b   1.000
_cell.length_c   1.000
_cell.angle_alpha   90.00
_cell.angle_beta   90.00
_cell.angle_gamma   90.00
#
_symmetry.space_group_name_H-M   'P 1'
#
loop_
_entity.id
_entity.type
_entity.pdbx_description
1 polymer ?
#
loop_
_entity_poly.entity_id
_entity_poly.type
_entity_poly.pdbx_seq_one_letter_code
_entity_poly.pdbx_strand_id
1 'polypeptide(L)'
;LGAYMDQDRLAAMLGQVPQVTLANVMIDEARQDALYDAVKAAPGLSGITLMSQVRNSFDETMAESAWISVTVFTLVASLIAIGVVYNSARILLSERARELASLRILGFTRGEVSYILLGELFLLTAVAIPLGLWIGYGMAAGMVASFDSDLYSIPLIITQKTYARAALVVAGASLASALIVRRRIDRMDLVAVMKTRE
;
A
#
# COMPACT_ATOMS: atom_id res chain seq x y z
N LEU A 1 14.41 -17.75 30.04
CA LEU A 1 14.69 -18.62 31.20
C LEU A 1 13.69 -18.28 32.29
N GLY A 2 12.76 -19.19 32.62
CA GLY A 2 11.86 -19.05 33.77
C GLY A 2 12.28 -20.01 34.87
N ALA A 3 12.28 -19.55 36.12
CA ALA A 3 12.44 -20.38 37.31
C ALA A 3 11.16 -20.31 38.14
N TYR A 4 10.73 -21.44 38.70
CA TYR A 4 9.48 -21.55 39.46
C TYR A 4 9.80 -21.82 40.94
N MET A 5 9.11 -21.11 41.83
CA MET A 5 9.22 -21.28 43.28
C MET A 5 7.84 -21.10 43.91
N ASP A 6 7.62 -21.77 45.04
CA ASP A 6 6.44 -21.58 45.87
C ASP A 6 6.34 -20.14 46.37
N GLN A 7 5.16 -19.53 46.23
CA GLN A 7 4.95 -18.11 46.48
C GLN A 7 5.13 -17.75 47.96
N ASP A 8 4.68 -18.61 48.87
CA ASP A 8 4.78 -18.38 50.31
C ASP A 8 6.23 -18.44 50.77
N ARG A 9 7.01 -19.39 50.24
CA ARG A 9 8.45 -19.47 50.51
C ARG A 9 9.22 -18.26 49.97
N LEU A 10 8.89 -17.81 48.76
CA LEU A 10 9.52 -16.62 48.18
C LEU A 10 9.22 -15.36 49.02
N ALA A 11 7.95 -15.19 49.41
CA ALA A 11 7.51 -14.08 50.25
C ALA A 11 8.21 -14.08 51.61
N ALA A 12 8.33 -15.26 52.25
CA ALA A 12 9.05 -15.44 53.51
C ALA A 12 10.55 -15.09 53.40
N MET A 13 11.21 -15.50 52.30
CA MET A 13 12.63 -15.16 52.06
C MET A 13 12.85 -13.67 51.79
N LEU A 14 11.88 -12.99 51.17
CA LEU A 14 11.94 -11.56 50.87
C LEU A 14 11.47 -10.67 52.03
N GLY A 15 10.90 -11.25 53.09
CA GLY A 15 10.33 -10.50 54.22
C GLY A 15 9.11 -9.67 53.83
N GLN A 16 8.37 -10.10 52.80
CA GLN A 16 7.20 -9.41 52.28
C GLN A 16 5.95 -10.28 52.44
N VAL A 17 4.78 -9.64 52.53
CA VAL A 17 3.49 -10.35 52.43
C VAL A 17 3.36 -10.91 51.01
N PRO A 18 2.76 -12.10 50.79
CA PRO A 18 2.56 -12.63 49.44
C PRO A 18 1.84 -11.63 48.54
N GLN A 19 2.47 -11.26 47.42
CA GLN A 19 1.92 -10.36 46.42
C GLN A 19 1.82 -11.09 45.07
N VAL A 20 0.70 -10.89 44.38
CA VAL A 20 0.48 -11.39 43.02
C VAL A 20 0.57 -10.21 42.07
N THR A 21 1.56 -10.22 41.18
CA THR A 21 1.78 -9.12 40.22
C THR A 21 0.84 -9.20 39.02
N LEU A 22 0.47 -10.42 38.59
CA LEU A 22 -0.33 -10.65 37.39
C LEU A 22 -1.24 -11.87 37.58
N ALA A 23 -2.53 -11.71 37.25
CA ALA A 23 -3.46 -12.81 37.11
C ALA A 23 -4.14 -12.70 35.73
N ASN A 24 -3.90 -13.70 34.86
CA ASN A 24 -4.56 -13.78 33.56
C ASN A 24 -5.84 -14.60 33.73
N VAL A 25 -6.99 -13.98 33.45
CA VAL A 25 -8.30 -14.62 33.61
C VAL A 25 -9.03 -14.57 32.28
N MET A 26 -9.57 -15.72 31.87
CA MET A 26 -10.48 -15.79 30.72
C MET A 26 -11.89 -15.48 31.21
N ILE A 27 -12.54 -14.53 30.56
CA ILE A 27 -13.84 -14.02 30.98
C ILE A 27 -14.88 -14.24 29.89
N ASP A 28 -16.14 -14.41 30.32
CA ASP A 28 -17.29 -14.37 29.41
C ASP A 28 -17.57 -12.91 29.03
N GLU A 29 -17.59 -12.63 27.74
CA GLU A 29 -17.75 -11.29 27.16
C GLU A 29 -19.07 -10.64 27.60
N ALA A 30 -20.12 -11.44 27.84
CA ALA A 30 -21.42 -10.96 28.30
C ALA A 30 -21.42 -10.45 29.77
N ARG A 31 -20.36 -10.74 30.55
CA ARG A 31 -20.24 -10.31 31.96
C ARG A 31 -19.09 -9.32 32.18
N GLN A 32 -18.52 -8.78 31.12
CA GLN A 32 -17.38 -7.88 31.18
C GLN A 32 -17.67 -6.63 32.02
N ASP A 33 -18.83 -6.00 31.86
CA ASP A 33 -19.20 -4.78 32.60
C ASP A 33 -19.36 -5.03 34.10
N ALA A 34 -20.00 -6.15 34.46
CA ALA A 34 -20.18 -6.55 35.86
C ALA A 34 -18.83 -6.85 36.55
N LEU A 35 -17.88 -7.44 35.81
CA LEU A 35 -16.51 -7.64 36.30
C LEU A 35 -15.77 -6.31 36.45
N TYR A 36 -15.93 -5.41 35.49
CA TYR A 36 -15.30 -4.09 35.52
C TYR A 36 -15.73 -3.29 36.76
N ASP A 37 -17.02 -3.32 37.07
CA ASP A 37 -17.57 -2.67 38.27
C ASP A 37 -17.10 -3.34 39.57
N ALA A 38 -17.08 -4.68 39.60
CA ALA A 38 -16.58 -5.44 40.76
C ALA A 38 -15.10 -5.18 41.05
N VAL A 39 -14.27 -5.09 40.00
CA VAL A 39 -12.83 -4.81 40.14
C VAL A 39 -12.58 -3.36 40.56
N LYS A 40 -13.33 -2.39 40.03
CA LYS A 40 -13.25 -1.00 40.48
C LYS A 40 -13.58 -0.82 41.97
N ALA A 41 -14.51 -1.63 42.48
CA ALA A 41 -14.93 -1.58 43.87
C ALA A 41 -13.99 -2.33 44.84
N ALA A 42 -13.10 -3.18 44.32
CA ALA A 42 -12.23 -4.02 45.14
C ALA A 42 -10.95 -3.28 45.58
N PRO A 43 -10.71 -3.13 46.90
CA PRO A 43 -9.48 -2.53 47.40
C PRO A 43 -8.28 -3.45 47.16
N GLY A 44 -7.16 -2.90 46.69
CA GLY A 44 -5.89 -3.62 46.46
C GLY A 44 -5.59 -3.98 45.01
N LEU A 45 -6.48 -3.64 44.06
CA LEU A 45 -6.23 -3.80 42.62
C LEU A 45 -5.74 -2.47 42.03
N SER A 46 -4.55 -2.49 41.41
CA SER A 46 -3.93 -1.29 40.80
C SER A 46 -4.55 -0.94 39.44
N GLY A 47 -5.21 -1.89 38.79
CA GLY A 47 -5.90 -1.69 37.52
C GLY A 47 -6.22 -3.01 36.82
N ILE A 48 -6.96 -2.91 35.72
CA ILE A 48 -7.24 -4.04 34.82
C ILE A 48 -6.83 -3.67 33.41
N THR A 49 -6.20 -4.61 32.74
CA THR A 49 -5.84 -4.48 31.32
C THR A 49 -6.64 -5.49 30.53
N LEU A 50 -7.63 -5.00 29.79
CA LEU A 50 -8.37 -5.84 28.86
C LEU A 50 -7.53 -6.05 27.61
N MET A 51 -7.10 -7.29 27.38
CA MET A 51 -6.35 -7.65 26.17
C MET A 51 -7.14 -7.38 24.89
N SER A 52 -8.49 -7.41 24.95
CA SER A 52 -9.36 -7.00 23.83
C SER A 52 -9.24 -5.51 23.52
N GLN A 53 -9.21 -4.65 24.53
CA GLN A 53 -9.03 -3.21 24.35
C GLN A 53 -7.62 -2.86 23.86
N VAL A 54 -6.59 -3.50 24.43
CA VAL A 54 -5.20 -3.34 23.96
C VAL A 54 -5.07 -3.75 22.49
N ARG A 55 -5.68 -4.88 22.10
CA ARG A 55 -5.71 -5.34 20.71
C ARG A 55 -6.45 -4.37 19.80
N ASN A 56 -7.67 -3.94 20.18
CA ASN A 56 -8.46 -3.03 19.37
C ASN A 56 -7.76 -1.67 19.17
N SER A 57 -7.21 -1.09 20.24
CA SER A 57 -6.46 0.18 20.15
C SER A 57 -5.18 0.03 19.33
N PHE A 58 -4.51 -1.11 19.43
CA PHE A 58 -3.34 -1.40 18.59
C PHE A 58 -3.74 -1.54 17.11
N ASP A 59 -4.78 -2.32 16.82
CA ASP A 59 -5.30 -2.54 15.47
C ASP A 59 -5.76 -1.23 14.85
N GLU A 60 -6.45 -0.36 15.60
CA GLU A 60 -6.93 0.95 15.14
C GLU A 60 -5.77 1.90 14.83
N THR A 61 -4.81 2.05 15.76
CA THR A 61 -3.67 2.96 15.59
C THR A 61 -2.75 2.52 14.44
N MET A 62 -2.46 1.21 14.35
CA MET A 62 -1.65 0.64 13.29
C MET A 62 -2.37 0.73 11.94
N ALA A 63 -3.66 0.40 11.88
CA ALA A 63 -4.43 0.47 10.65
C ALA A 63 -4.51 1.91 10.15
N GLU A 64 -4.83 2.87 11.01
CA GLU A 64 -4.97 4.28 10.62
C GLU A 64 -3.64 4.83 10.09
N SER A 65 -2.55 4.63 10.83
CA SER A 65 -1.22 5.08 10.41
C SER A 65 -0.80 4.44 9.08
N ALA A 66 -1.02 3.14 8.92
CA ALA A 66 -0.72 2.43 7.68
C ALA A 66 -1.57 2.91 6.50
N TRP A 67 -2.87 3.17 6.72
CA TRP A 67 -3.77 3.69 5.69
C TRP A 67 -3.34 5.05 5.17
N ILE A 68 -2.90 5.94 6.05
CA ILE A 68 -2.39 7.26 5.67
C ILE A 68 -1.13 7.10 4.79
N SER A 69 -0.14 6.32 5.25
CA SER A 69 1.09 6.10 4.50
C SER A 69 0.85 5.45 3.14
N VAL A 70 0.03 4.40 3.08
CA VAL A 70 -0.32 3.72 1.81
C VAL A 70 -0.99 4.69 0.85
N THR A 71 -1.91 5.53 1.33
CA THR A 71 -2.61 6.50 0.49
C THR A 71 -1.64 7.53 -0.10
N VAL A 72 -0.75 8.10 0.71
CA VAL A 72 0.25 9.07 0.26
C VAL A 72 1.19 8.45 -0.77
N PHE A 73 1.74 7.27 -0.50
CA PHE A 73 2.63 6.61 -1.46
C PHE A 73 1.92 6.21 -2.75
N THR A 74 0.67 5.75 -2.66
CA THR A 74 -0.15 5.42 -3.83
C THR A 74 -0.39 6.65 -4.70
N LEU A 75 -0.66 7.81 -4.08
CA LEU A 75 -0.85 9.08 -4.79
C LEU A 75 0.43 9.51 -5.52
N VAL A 76 1.56 9.51 -4.83
CA VAL A 76 2.86 9.87 -5.41
C VAL A 76 3.24 8.91 -6.54
N ALA A 77 3.09 7.60 -6.33
CA ALA A 77 3.35 6.59 -7.35
C ALA A 77 2.46 6.78 -8.59
N SER A 78 1.19 7.12 -8.39
CA SER A 78 0.25 7.41 -9.49
C SER A 78 0.69 8.63 -10.30
N LEU A 79 1.13 9.71 -9.65
CA LEU A 79 1.65 10.90 -10.32
C LEU A 79 2.91 10.58 -11.13
N ILE A 80 3.83 9.79 -10.57
CA ILE A 80 5.03 9.32 -11.26
C ILE A 80 4.64 8.49 -12.49
N ALA A 81 3.74 7.52 -12.33
CA ALA A 81 3.25 6.69 -13.42
C ALA A 81 2.64 7.52 -14.56
N ILE A 82 1.78 8.50 -14.21
CA ILE A 82 1.21 9.43 -15.19
C ILE A 82 2.31 10.17 -15.95
N GLY A 83 3.28 10.74 -15.23
CA GLY A 83 4.38 11.51 -15.80
C GLY A 83 5.27 10.67 -16.72
N VAL A 84 5.60 9.45 -16.32
CA VAL A 84 6.41 8.51 -17.12
C VAL A 84 5.66 8.15 -18.40
N VAL A 85 4.40 7.69 -18.30
CA VAL A 85 3.60 7.32 -19.48
C VAL A 85 3.42 8.51 -20.42
N TYR A 86 3.20 9.70 -19.87
CA TYR A 86 3.05 10.93 -20.65
C TYR A 86 4.34 11.25 -21.42
N ASN A 87 5.49 11.15 -20.75
CA ASN A 87 6.78 11.43 -21.36
C ASN A 87 7.12 10.38 -22.43
N SER A 88 6.91 9.10 -22.13
CA SER A 88 7.05 8.01 -23.12
C SER A 88 6.19 8.27 -24.35
N ALA A 89 4.92 8.60 -24.17
CA ALA A 89 4.02 8.90 -25.26
C ALA A 89 4.51 10.08 -26.12
N ARG A 90 5.02 11.14 -25.46
CA ARG A 90 5.59 12.31 -26.13
C ARG A 90 6.84 11.96 -26.93
N ILE A 91 7.71 11.10 -26.40
CA ILE A 91 8.91 10.60 -27.08
C ILE A 91 8.50 9.79 -28.32
N LEU A 92 7.61 8.81 -28.17
CA LEU A 92 7.11 8.02 -29.30
C LEU A 92 6.49 8.91 -30.40
N LEU A 93 5.74 9.95 -30.01
CA LEU A 93 5.20 10.91 -30.96
C LEU A 93 6.30 11.65 -31.73
N SER A 94 7.37 12.05 -31.05
CA SER A 94 8.46 12.81 -31.64
C SER A 94 9.31 11.95 -32.59
N GLU A 95 9.58 10.70 -32.20
CA GLU A 95 10.37 9.76 -33.00
C GLU A 95 9.62 9.33 -34.26
N ARG A 96 8.34 8.99 -34.12
CA ARG A 96 7.50 8.50 -35.24
C ARG A 96 6.70 9.61 -35.92
N ALA A 97 6.99 10.89 -35.65
CA ALA A 97 6.23 12.02 -36.20
C ALA A 97 6.11 11.96 -37.74
N ARG A 98 7.19 11.59 -38.44
CA ARG A 98 7.17 11.45 -39.91
C ARG A 98 6.33 10.28 -40.39
N GLU A 99 6.37 9.15 -39.69
CA GLU A 99 5.58 7.95 -40.01
C GLU A 99 4.09 8.21 -39.77
N LEU A 100 3.74 8.87 -38.65
CA LEU A 100 2.37 9.25 -38.35
C LEU A 100 1.86 10.31 -39.35
N ALA A 101 2.73 11.21 -39.83
CA ALA A 101 2.39 12.16 -40.87
C ALA A 101 2.14 11.51 -42.24
N SER A 102 2.94 10.51 -42.64
CA SER A 102 2.71 9.78 -43.90
C SER A 102 1.42 8.97 -43.86
N LEU A 103 1.09 8.34 -42.73
CA LEU A 103 -0.20 7.67 -42.52
C LEU A 103 -1.39 8.65 -42.67
N ARG A 104 -1.24 9.88 -42.16
CA ARG A 104 -2.26 10.93 -42.36
C ARG A 104 -2.42 11.34 -43.82
N ILE A 105 -1.35 11.36 -44.61
CA ILE A 105 -1.42 11.64 -46.05
C ILE A 105 -2.12 10.51 -46.80
N LEU A 106 -1.97 9.26 -46.34
CA LEU A 106 -2.71 8.10 -46.85
C LEU A 106 -4.21 8.10 -46.49
N GLY A 107 -4.68 9.06 -45.69
CA GLY A 107 -6.09 9.21 -45.32
C GLY A 107 -6.47 8.70 -43.93
N PHE A 108 -5.51 8.28 -43.10
CA PHE A 108 -5.80 7.88 -41.72
C PHE A 108 -6.25 9.06 -40.85
N THR A 109 -7.25 8.81 -40.01
CA THR A 109 -7.83 9.76 -39.08
C THR A 109 -6.96 9.96 -37.82
N ARG A 110 -7.15 11.08 -37.11
CA ARG A 110 -6.43 11.37 -35.84
C ARG A 110 -6.65 10.28 -34.78
N GLY A 111 -7.83 9.66 -34.79
CA GLY A 111 -8.20 8.57 -33.88
C GLY A 111 -7.43 7.28 -34.14
N GLU A 112 -7.26 6.90 -35.41
CA GLU A 112 -6.51 5.69 -35.80
C GLU A 112 -5.02 5.82 -35.47
N VAL A 113 -4.44 6.99 -35.75
CA VAL A 113 -3.04 7.30 -35.39
C VAL A 113 -2.84 7.26 -33.87
N SER A 114 -3.78 7.83 -33.10
CA SER A 114 -3.74 7.77 -31.64
C SER A 114 -3.88 6.35 -31.10
N TYR A 115 -4.72 5.51 -31.72
CA TYR A 115 -4.92 4.13 -31.30
C TYR A 115 -3.64 3.30 -31.41
N ILE A 116 -2.87 3.46 -32.49
CA ILE A 116 -1.57 2.77 -32.67
C ILE A 116 -0.61 3.13 -31.53
N LEU A 117 -0.46 4.43 -31.24
CA LEU A 117 0.44 4.90 -30.19
C LEU A 117 0.01 4.46 -28.79
N LEU A 118 -1.29 4.53 -28.50
CA LEU A 118 -1.84 4.08 -27.22
C LEU A 118 -1.74 2.56 -27.06
N GLY A 119 -1.83 1.79 -28.15
CA GLY A 119 -1.62 0.34 -28.15
C GLY A 119 -0.20 -0.03 -27.72
N GLU A 120 0.81 0.71 -28.19
CA GLU A 120 2.21 0.49 -27.80
C GLU A 120 2.45 0.81 -26.32
N LEU A 121 1.88 1.91 -25.83
CA LEU A 121 1.91 2.25 -24.39
C LEU A 121 1.18 1.24 -23.52
N PHE A 122 0.07 0.70 -24.03
CA PHE A 122 -0.69 -0.34 -23.35
C PHE A 122 0.13 -1.63 -23.23
N LEU A 123 0.77 -2.07 -24.31
CA LEU A 123 1.66 -3.24 -24.29
C LEU A 123 2.82 -3.05 -23.32
N LEU A 124 3.47 -1.88 -23.34
CA LEU A 124 4.52 -1.54 -22.39
C LEU A 124 4.01 -1.60 -20.93
N THR A 125 2.83 -1.04 -20.68
CA THR A 125 2.21 -1.07 -19.34
C THR A 125 1.84 -2.49 -18.93
N ALA A 126 1.31 -3.31 -19.85
CA ALA A 126 0.90 -4.68 -19.60
C ALA A 126 2.09 -5.58 -19.22
N VAL A 127 3.29 -5.31 -19.74
CA VAL A 127 4.54 -5.98 -19.33
C VAL A 127 5.12 -5.38 -18.06
N ALA A 128 5.03 -4.05 -17.89
CA ALA A 128 5.53 -3.37 -16.71
C ALA A 128 4.80 -3.75 -15.42
N ILE A 129 3.48 -3.99 -15.46
CA ILE A 129 2.69 -4.38 -14.28
C ILE A 129 3.22 -5.68 -13.65
N PRO A 130 3.29 -6.84 -14.33
CA PRO A 130 3.75 -8.08 -13.71
C PRO A 130 5.20 -7.99 -13.23
N LEU A 131 6.08 -7.32 -14.00
CA LEU A 131 7.46 -7.08 -13.57
C LEU A 131 7.52 -6.21 -12.31
N GLY A 132 6.73 -5.13 -12.25
CA GLY A 132 6.63 -4.27 -11.09
C GLY A 132 6.09 -4.99 -9.85
N LEU A 133 5.09 -5.86 -10.03
CA LEU A 133 4.57 -6.70 -8.93
C LEU A 133 5.63 -7.69 -8.42
N TRP A 134 6.40 -8.29 -9.33
CA TRP A 134 7.47 -9.23 -8.97
C TRP A 134 8.60 -8.54 -8.22
N ILE A 135 9.07 -7.38 -8.70
CA ILE A 135 10.09 -6.58 -8.01
C ILE A 135 9.55 -6.07 -6.67
N GLY A 136 8.31 -5.59 -6.63
CA GLY A 136 7.65 -5.11 -5.42
C GLY A 136 7.53 -6.18 -4.34
N TYR A 137 7.24 -7.43 -4.72
CA TYR A 137 7.28 -8.57 -3.80
C TYR A 137 8.68 -8.77 -3.21
N GLY A 138 9.71 -8.75 -4.05
CA GLY A 138 11.10 -8.89 -3.59
C GLY A 138 11.51 -7.79 -2.62
N MET A 139 11.14 -6.54 -2.89
CA MET A 139 11.39 -5.41 -1.99
C MET A 139 10.65 -5.57 -0.66
N ALA A 140 9.37 -5.98 -0.70
CA ALA A 140 8.58 -6.21 0.51
C ALA A 140 9.17 -7.35 1.37
N ALA A 141 9.61 -8.44 0.73
CA ALA A 141 10.27 -9.55 1.41
C ALA A 141 11.61 -9.14 2.05
N GLY A 142 12.44 -8.37 1.33
CA GLY A 142 13.70 -7.85 1.86
C GLY A 142 13.48 -6.89 3.04
N MET A 143 12.45 -6.04 2.95
CA MET A 143 12.07 -5.14 4.03
C MET A 143 11.66 -5.93 5.27
N VAL A 144 10.76 -6.90 5.16
CA VAL A 144 10.35 -7.76 6.28
C VAL A 144 11.54 -8.49 6.90
N ALA A 145 12.42 -9.08 6.08
CA ALA A 145 13.62 -9.75 6.56
C ALA A 145 14.57 -8.81 7.33
N SER A 146 14.54 -7.51 7.04
CA SER A 146 15.37 -6.50 7.73
C SER A 146 14.77 -6.06 9.06
N PHE A 147 13.47 -6.28 9.27
CA PHE A 147 12.76 -5.95 10.50
C PHE A 147 12.67 -7.11 11.49
N ASP A 148 12.98 -8.34 11.07
CA ASP A 148 12.97 -9.52 11.94
C ASP A 148 14.03 -9.34 13.04
N SER A 149 13.57 -9.00 14.24
CA SER A 149 14.39 -8.79 15.43
C SER A 149 13.83 -9.68 16.55
N ASP A 150 14.66 -10.11 17.50
CA ASP A 150 14.27 -11.00 18.62
C ASP A 150 13.03 -10.55 19.43
N LEU A 151 12.60 -9.29 19.27
CA LEU A 151 11.45 -8.69 19.96
C LEU A 151 10.18 -8.57 19.09
N TYR A 152 10.28 -8.59 17.75
CA TYR A 152 9.17 -8.36 16.82
C TYR A 152 9.36 -9.17 15.53
N SER A 153 8.36 -9.96 15.15
CA SER A 153 8.30 -10.61 13.84
C SER A 153 7.06 -10.15 13.09
N ILE A 154 7.26 -9.52 11.92
CA ILE A 154 6.19 -9.03 11.06
C ILE A 154 5.99 -10.05 9.93
N PRO A 155 4.90 -10.84 9.91
CA PRO A 155 4.69 -11.81 8.84
C PRO A 155 4.39 -11.11 7.51
N LEU A 156 5.08 -11.50 6.45
CA LEU A 156 4.81 -11.02 5.09
C LEU A 156 3.53 -11.68 4.54
N ILE A 157 2.38 -11.03 4.71
CA ILE A 157 1.10 -11.50 4.19
C ILE A 157 0.65 -10.60 3.03
N ILE A 158 0.95 -11.02 1.80
CA ILE A 158 0.46 -10.33 0.60
C ILE A 158 -0.75 -11.07 0.04
N THR A 159 -1.92 -10.44 0.11
CA THR A 159 -3.17 -11.01 -0.41
C THR A 159 -3.34 -10.69 -1.89
N GLN A 160 -4.06 -11.54 -2.64
CA GLN A 160 -4.43 -11.28 -4.05
C GLN A 160 -5.11 -9.91 -4.25
N LYS A 161 -5.89 -9.45 -3.26
CA LYS A 161 -6.51 -8.12 -3.27
C LYS A 161 -5.49 -6.98 -3.32
N THR A 162 -4.32 -7.14 -2.71
CA THR A 162 -3.23 -6.14 -2.72
C THR A 162 -2.65 -6.01 -4.12
N TYR A 163 -2.36 -7.14 -4.77
CA TYR A 163 -1.90 -7.16 -6.17
C TYR A 163 -2.93 -6.54 -7.12
N ALA A 164 -4.21 -6.91 -6.97
CA ALA A 164 -5.28 -6.37 -7.80
C ALA A 164 -5.41 -4.85 -7.64
N ARG A 165 -5.36 -4.33 -6.40
CA ARG A 165 -5.40 -2.88 -6.14
C ARG A 165 -4.18 -2.16 -6.74
N ALA A 166 -2.98 -2.69 -6.54
CA ALA A 166 -1.75 -2.10 -7.10
C ALA A 166 -1.80 -2.05 -8.64
N ALA A 167 -2.20 -3.16 -9.28
CA ALA A 167 -2.37 -3.22 -10.72
C ALA A 167 -3.44 -2.25 -11.24
N LEU A 168 -4.59 -2.14 -10.54
CA LEU A 168 -5.66 -1.20 -10.90
C LEU A 168 -5.24 0.25 -10.78
N VAL A 169 -4.48 0.61 -9.74
CA VAL A 169 -3.96 1.96 -9.57
C VAL A 169 -3.04 2.32 -10.73
N VAL A 170 -2.07 1.45 -11.07
CA VAL A 170 -1.14 1.70 -12.17
C VAL A 170 -1.86 1.72 -13.51
N ALA A 171 -2.75 0.77 -13.77
CA ALA A 171 -3.56 0.74 -14.98
C ALA A 171 -4.43 2.00 -15.11
N GLY A 172 -5.07 2.45 -14.02
CA GLY A 172 -5.87 3.68 -13.99
C GLY A 172 -5.03 4.93 -14.24
N ALA A 173 -3.85 5.03 -13.63
CA ALA A 173 -2.89 6.11 -13.83
C ALA A 173 -2.41 6.16 -15.29
N SER A 174 -2.03 5.01 -15.86
CA SER A 174 -1.62 4.89 -17.26
C SER A 174 -2.75 5.24 -18.22
N LEU A 175 -3.99 4.79 -17.95
CA LEU A 175 -5.18 5.16 -18.73
C LEU A 175 -5.47 6.65 -18.67
N ALA A 176 -5.39 7.26 -17.48
CA ALA A 176 -5.56 8.71 -17.32
C ALA A 176 -4.51 9.48 -18.15
N SER A 177 -3.25 9.06 -18.09
CA SER A 177 -2.17 9.65 -18.89
C SER A 177 -2.40 9.48 -20.40
N ALA A 178 -2.76 8.28 -20.83
CA ALA A 178 -3.13 7.98 -22.22
C ALA A 178 -4.28 8.87 -22.73
N LEU A 179 -5.32 9.10 -21.92
CA LEU A 179 -6.43 9.99 -22.28
C LEU A 179 -6.00 11.46 -22.38
N ILE A 180 -5.10 11.92 -21.51
CA ILE A 180 -4.51 13.27 -21.57
C ILE A 180 -3.72 13.43 -22.88
N VAL A 181 -2.88 12.46 -23.22
CA VAL A 181 -2.09 12.47 -24.47
C VAL A 181 -3.01 12.46 -25.68
N ARG A 182 -4.01 11.56 -25.72
CA ARG A 182 -4.98 11.48 -26.82
C ARG A 182 -5.66 12.83 -27.06
N ARG A 183 -6.18 13.46 -26.00
CA ARG A 183 -6.81 14.78 -26.09
C ARG A 183 -5.85 15.83 -26.66
N ARG A 184 -4.56 15.75 -26.32
CA ARG A 184 -3.54 16.66 -26.85
C ARG A 184 -3.30 16.42 -28.34
N ILE A 185 -3.19 15.17 -28.79
CA ILE A 185 -3.03 14.81 -30.21
C ILE A 185 -4.25 15.27 -31.02
N ASP A 186 -5.46 15.04 -30.52
CA ASP A 186 -6.69 15.41 -31.21
C ASP A 186 -6.81 16.92 -31.40
N ARG A 187 -6.31 17.71 -30.43
CA ARG A 187 -6.25 19.18 -30.52
C ARG A 187 -5.03 19.72 -31.27
N MET A 188 -3.98 18.92 -31.44
CA MET A 188 -2.80 19.35 -32.19
C MET A 188 -3.10 19.34 -33.68
N ASP A 189 -3.07 20.54 -34.28
CA ASP A 189 -3.17 20.67 -35.71
C ASP A 189 -1.82 20.28 -36.34
N LEU A 190 -1.62 18.98 -36.63
CA LEU A 190 -0.37 18.48 -37.23
C LEU A 190 0.00 19.21 -38.54
N VAL A 191 -0.94 19.91 -39.18
CA VAL A 191 -0.70 20.73 -40.38
C VAL A 191 0.17 21.96 -40.07
N ALA A 192 0.13 22.51 -38.85
CA ALA A 192 0.96 23.66 -38.45
C ALA A 192 2.44 23.29 -38.23
N VAL A 193 2.72 22.03 -37.87
CA VAL A 193 4.09 21.54 -37.61
C VAL A 193 4.92 21.46 -38.90
N MET A 194 4.29 21.33 -40.08
CA MET A 194 5.01 21.40 -41.37
C MET A 194 5.32 22.83 -41.82
N LYS A 195 4.72 23.88 -41.23
CA LYS A 195 4.97 25.28 -41.63
C LYS A 195 6.08 25.98 -40.85
N THR A 196 6.67 25.33 -39.85
CA THR A 196 7.69 25.93 -38.96
C THR A 196 9.11 25.46 -39.26
N ARG A 197 9.31 24.69 -40.34
CA ARG A 197 10.63 24.32 -40.86
C ARG A 197 10.70 24.66 -42.35
N GLU A 198 10.62 25.96 -42.64
CA GLU A 198 11.35 26.60 -43.73
C GLU A 198 12.23 27.68 -43.11
#